data_AF-A0A8T3WHS2-F1
#
_entry.id   AF-A0A8T3WHS2-F1
#
_cell.length_a   1.000
_cell.length_b   1.000
_cell.length_c   1.000
_cell.angle_alpha   90.00
_cell.angle_beta   90.00
_cell.angle_gamma   90.00
#
_symmetry.space_group_name_H-M   'P 1'
#
loop_
_entity.id
_entity.type
_entity.pdbx_description
1 polymer ?
#
loop_
_entity_poly.entity_id
_entity_poly.type
_entity_poly.pdbx_seq_one_letter_code
_entity_poly.pdbx_strand_id
1 'polypeptide(L)'
;METKQINLKLPKNLIEAAERYVKSHGYKNVQELASESIREKVFEEGEYDESFNQKEIELIDELVELSIKRGEVVSEEELNGILNGV
;
A
#
# COMPACT_ATOMS: atom_id res chain seq x y z
N MET A 1 2.06 9.12 27.73
CA MET A 1 1.66 8.56 26.43
C MET A 1 0.57 7.54 26.71
N GLU A 2 -0.64 7.76 26.18
CA GLU A 2 -1.71 6.77 26.28
C GLU A 2 -1.39 5.59 25.35
N THR A 3 -1.50 4.36 25.86
CA THR A 3 -1.29 3.14 25.08
C THR A 3 -2.55 2.29 25.17
N LYS A 4 -2.92 1.65 24.06
CA LYS A 4 -4.02 0.67 24.01
C LYS A 4 -3.44 -0.72 23.83
N GLN A 5 -3.87 -1.65 24.69
CA GLN A 5 -3.46 -3.05 24.58
C GLN A 5 -4.37 -3.80 23.60
N ILE A 6 -3.76 -4.58 22.71
CA ILE A 6 -4.45 -5.52 21.82
C ILE A 6 -4.10 -6.93 22.27
N ASN A 7 -5.11 -7.77 22.50
CA ASN A 7 -4.92 -9.19 22.83
C ASN A 7 -5.15 -10.04 21.58
N LEU A 8 -4.12 -10.77 21.14
CA LEU A 8 -4.15 -11.60 19.93
C LEU A 8 -4.01 -13.08 20.29
N LYS A 9 -4.76 -13.93 19.57
CA LYS A 9 -4.56 -15.38 19.59
C LYS A 9 -3.81 -15.77 18.32
N LEU A 10 -2.64 -16.37 18.48
CA LEU A 10 -1.81 -16.81 17.36
C LEU A 10 -1.80 -18.33 17.26
N PRO A 11 -1.77 -18.90 16.04
CA PRO A 11 -1.50 -20.32 15.84
C PRO A 11 -0.18 -20.74 16.49
N LYS A 12 -0.12 -21.96 17.03
CA LYS A 12 1.05 -22.48 17.78
C LYS A 12 2.35 -22.39 16.97
N ASN A 13 2.30 -22.78 15.69
CA ASN A 13 3.44 -22.70 14.78
C ASN A 13 3.93 -21.26 14.57
N LEU A 14 3.02 -20.29 14.54
CA LEU A 14 3.35 -18.88 14.35
C LEU A 14 4.03 -18.29 15.60
N ILE A 15 3.51 -18.57 16.80
CA ILE A 15 4.13 -18.08 18.03
C ILE A 15 5.54 -18.69 18.22
N GLU A 16 5.71 -19.97 17.93
CA GLU A 16 7.02 -20.63 17.99
C GLU A 16 8.03 -20.04 16.99
N ALA A 17 7.58 -19.70 15.78
CA ALA A 17 8.41 -19.03 14.80
C ALA A 17 8.79 -17.60 15.25
N ALA A 18 7.83 -16.84 15.78
CA ALA A 18 8.05 -15.50 16.30
C ALA A 18 9.04 -15.51 17.47
N GLU A 19 8.94 -16.46 18.40
CA GLU A 19 9.89 -16.60 19.52
C GLU A 19 11.32 -16.89 19.05
N ARG A 20 11.49 -17.71 18.01
CA ARG A 20 12.81 -17.94 17.40
C ARG A 20 13.34 -16.68 16.70
N TYR A 21 12.47 -15.95 16.02
CA TYR A 21 12.81 -14.72 15.32
C TYR A 21 13.29 -13.64 16.31
N VAL A 22 12.55 -13.43 17.40
CA VAL A 22 12.88 -12.47 18.47
C VAL A 22 14.29 -12.72 19.02
N LYS A 23 14.63 -13.98 19.31
CA LYS A 23 15.95 -14.35 19.86
C LYS A 23 17.11 -14.07 18.92
N SER A 24 16.88 -14.12 17.61
CA SER A 24 17.93 -13.98 16.59
C SER A 24 18.07 -12.56 16.06
N HIS A 25 17.02 -11.74 16.12
CA HIS A 25 16.95 -10.43 15.46
C HIS A 25 16.93 -9.24 16.43
N GLY A 26 17.17 -9.47 17.73
CA GLY A 26 17.40 -8.39 18.70
C GLY A 26 16.14 -7.74 19.27
N TYR A 27 14.97 -8.34 19.08
CA TYR A 27 13.74 -7.91 19.75
C TYR A 27 13.73 -8.41 21.21
N LYS A 28 13.13 -7.65 22.12
CA LYS A 28 12.98 -7.99 23.54
C LYS A 28 11.96 -9.09 23.75
N ASN A 29 10.87 -9.08 22.99
CA ASN A 29 9.79 -10.06 23.06
C ASN A 29 8.91 -10.02 21.80
N VAL A 30 7.95 -10.94 21.72
CA VAL A 30 7.01 -11.04 20.59
C VAL A 30 6.09 -9.82 20.48
N GLN A 31 5.80 -9.11 21.58
CA GLN A 31 4.98 -7.90 21.53
C GLN A 31 5.74 -6.73 20.90
N GLU A 32 7.04 -6.58 21.18
CA GLU A 32 7.89 -5.59 20.51
C GLU A 32 7.99 -5.92 19.02
N LEU A 33 8.23 -7.18 18.66
CA LEU A 33 8.18 -7.62 17.27
C LEU A 33 6.84 -7.23 16.59
N ALA A 34 5.71 -7.57 17.20
CA ALA A 34 4.40 -7.24 16.64
C ALA A 34 4.18 -5.72 16.51
N SER A 35 4.58 -4.95 17.52
CA SER A 35 4.47 -3.49 17.54
C SER A 35 5.31 -2.86 16.42
N GLU A 36 6.55 -3.29 16.24
CA GLU A 36 7.43 -2.77 15.18
C GLU A 36 6.96 -3.20 13.80
N SER A 37 6.50 -4.44 13.61
CA SER A 37 5.95 -4.89 12.32
C SER A 37 4.65 -4.15 11.96
N ILE A 38 3.78 -3.86 12.93
CA ILE A 38 2.59 -3.02 12.69
C ILE A 38 3.02 -1.59 12.39
N ARG A 39 4.00 -1.04 13.12
CA ARG A 39 4.50 0.31 12.88
C ARG A 39 5.04 0.43 11.46
N GLU A 40 5.88 -0.51 11.04
CA GLU A 40 6.38 -0.59 9.68
C GLU A 40 5.20 -0.55 8.70
N LYS A 41 4.20 -1.43 8.80
CA LYS A 41 3.10 -1.41 7.83
C LYS A 41 2.10 -0.26 7.91
N VAL A 42 2.09 0.51 8.99
CA VAL A 42 1.19 1.67 9.15
C VAL A 42 1.90 2.99 8.86
N PHE A 43 3.19 3.10 9.17
CA PHE A 43 3.96 4.35 9.13
C PHE A 43 5.14 4.33 8.18
N GLU A 44 5.50 3.16 7.63
CA GLU A 44 6.18 3.10 6.34
C GLU A 44 5.12 3.55 5.32
N GLU A 45 4.84 4.86 5.30
CA GLU A 45 4.36 5.53 4.11
C GLU A 45 5.34 5.07 3.04
N GLY A 46 4.89 4.16 2.18
CA GLY A 46 5.62 3.90 0.96
C GLY A 46 5.88 5.27 0.35
N GLU A 47 7.06 5.48 -0.21
CA GLU A 47 7.28 6.58 -1.17
C GLU A 47 6.20 6.59 -2.28
N TYR A 48 5.40 5.53 -2.36
CA TYR A 48 4.17 5.38 -3.11
C TYR A 48 3.02 5.01 -2.16
N ASP A 49 2.13 5.97 -1.91
CA ASP A 49 0.76 5.69 -1.50
C ASP A 49 0.07 4.96 -2.68
N GLU A 50 -0.17 3.65 -2.56
CA GLU A 50 -0.92 2.90 -3.59
C GLU A 50 -2.42 3.24 -3.58
N SER A 51 -2.88 4.07 -2.65
CA SER A 51 -4.22 4.61 -2.66
C SER A 51 -4.22 6.00 -3.29
N PHE A 52 -5.03 6.19 -4.33
CA PHE A 52 -5.28 7.53 -4.85
C PHE A 52 -6.00 8.33 -3.77
N ASN A 53 -5.47 9.52 -3.44
CA ASN A 53 -6.19 10.43 -2.57
C ASN A 53 -7.46 10.95 -3.29
N GLN A 54 -8.44 11.44 -2.53
CA GLN A 54 -9.73 11.89 -3.09
C GLN A 54 -9.58 12.91 -4.22
N LYS A 55 -8.55 13.78 -4.18
CA LYS A 55 -8.29 14.77 -5.22
C LYS A 55 -7.73 14.15 -6.50
N GLU A 56 -6.91 13.12 -6.38
CA GLU A 56 -6.40 12.36 -7.53
C GLU A 56 -7.52 11.59 -8.21
N ILE A 57 -8.43 11.00 -7.43
CA ILE A 57 -9.64 10.35 -7.96
C ILE A 57 -10.48 11.36 -8.74
N GLU A 58 -10.75 12.53 -8.15
CA GLU A 58 -11.50 13.62 -8.81
C GLU A 58 -10.81 14.10 -10.10
N LEU A 59 -9.48 14.24 -10.09
CA LEU A 59 -8.71 14.63 -11.26
C LEU A 59 -8.81 13.60 -12.39
N ILE A 60 -8.74 12.30 -12.06
CA ILE A 60 -8.89 11.22 -13.03
C ILE A 60 -10.30 11.24 -13.64
N ASP A 61 -11.34 11.39 -12.82
CA ASP A 61 -12.72 11.46 -13.30
C ASP A 61 -12.95 12.65 -14.22
N GLU A 62 -12.44 13.84 -13.86
CA GLU A 62 -12.52 15.03 -14.71
C GLU A 62 -11.78 14.86 -16.03
N LEU A 63 -10.60 14.23 -16.00
CA LEU A 63 -9.80 13.99 -17.20
C LEU A 63 -10.52 13.03 -18.16
N VAL A 64 -11.07 11.94 -17.63
CA VAL A 64 -11.84 10.97 -18.43
C VAL A 64 -13.06 11.64 -19.05
N GLU A 65 -13.80 12.45 -18.29
CA GLU A 65 -14.94 13.20 -18.82
C GLU A 65 -14.52 14.18 -19.94
N LEU A 66 -13.42 14.89 -19.75
CA LEU A 66 -12.91 15.85 -20.74
C LEU A 66 -12.47 15.15 -22.02
N SER A 67 -11.75 14.03 -21.91
CA SER A 67 -11.30 13.26 -23.07
C SER A 67 -12.48 12.68 -23.86
N ILE A 68 -13.54 12.21 -23.18
CA ILE A 68 -14.77 11.78 -23.84
C ILE A 68 -15.44 12.97 -24.56
N LYS A 69 -15.60 14.12 -23.88
CA LYS A 69 -16.23 15.32 -24.46
C LYS A 69 -15.46 15.85 -25.68
N ARG A 70 -14.14 15.71 -25.69
CA ARG A 70 -13.26 16.14 -26.79
C ARG A 70 -13.11 15.12 -27.91
N GLY A 71 -13.62 13.90 -27.73
CA GLY A 71 -13.45 12.83 -28.72
C GLY A 71 -12.01 12.33 -28.81
N GLU A 72 -11.24 12.44 -27.72
CA GLU A 72 -9.83 12.02 -27.64
C GLU A 72 -9.68 10.53 -27.26
N VAL A 73 -10.80 9.81 -27.16
CA VAL A 73 -10.81 8.37 -26.90
C VAL A 73 -10.58 7.64 -28.22
N VAL A 74 -9.38 7.10 -28.39
CA VAL A 74 -8.94 6.40 -29.60
C VAL A 74 -8.70 4.92 -29.32
N SER A 75 -8.65 4.12 -30.38
CA SER A 75 -8.25 2.72 -30.29
C SER A 75 -6.76 2.55 -29.98
N GLU A 76 -6.37 1.37 -29.51
CA GLU A 76 -4.97 1.04 -29.23
C GLU A 76 -4.07 1.16 -30.48
N GLU A 77 -4.59 0.81 -31.66
CA GLU A 77 -3.89 0.93 -32.94
C GLU A 77 -3.62 2.40 -33.29
N GLU A 78 -4.62 3.27 -33.11
CA GLU A 78 -4.50 4.72 -33.33
C GLU A 78 -3.56 5.38 -32.32
N LEU A 79 -3.65 4.99 -31.04
CA LEU A 79 -2.77 5.50 -29.98
C LEU A 79 -1.30 5.15 -30.27
N ASN A 80 -1.03 3.91 -30.69
CA ASN A 80 0.31 3.49 -31.07
C ASN A 80 0.81 4.20 -32.32
N GLY A 81 -0.05 4.55 -33.28
CA GLY A 81 0.30 5.40 -34.41
C GLY A 81 0.73 6.81 -33.99
N ILE A 82 0.01 7.41 -33.04
CA ILE A 82 0.31 8.75 -32.50
C ILE A 82 1.61 8.75 -31.68
N LEU A 83 1.83 7.74 -30.83
CA LEU A 83 2.98 7.68 -29.91
C LEU A 83 4.29 7.28 -30.63
N ASN A 84 4.21 6.44 -31.66
CA ASN A 84 5.39 5.96 -32.38
C ASN A 84 5.72 6.81 -33.62
N GLY A 85 4.97 7.89 -33.87
CA GLY A 85 5.30 8.91 -34.86
C GLY A 85 5.39 8.39 -36.29
N VAL A 86 4.27 7.95 -36.86
CA VAL A 86 4.08 7.90 -38.32
C VAL A 86 3.40 9.17 -38.80
#